data_AF-A0A351TCC4-F1
#
_entry.id   AF-A0A351TCC4-F1
#
_cell.length_a   1.000
_cell.length_b   1.000
_cell.length_c   1.000
_cell.angle_alpha   90.00
_cell.angle_beta   90.00
_cell.angle_gamma   90.00
#
_symmetry.space_group_name_H-M   'P 1'
#
loop_
_entity.id
_entity.type
_entity.pdbx_description
1 polymer ?
#
loop_
_entity_poly.entity_id
_entity_poly.type
_entity_poly.pdbx_seq_one_letter_code
_entity_poly.pdbx_strand_id
1 'polypeptide(L)'
;MFRMTKYKLNQFFMKNYKLDFPIFENNPGLVYLDSAASAQKPGYVIDGIKHFLEHDYANIHRGAYNLSEKSEELYENSKRKVAEFIGTPSWQEINYTYNSTYAFNLLTSSFKKS
;
A
#
# COMPACT_ATOMS: atom_id res chain seq x y z
N MET A 1 33.22 8.22 29.59
CA MET A 1 32.40 7.01 29.86
C MET A 1 30.93 7.37 29.66
N PHE A 2 30.47 7.42 28.40
CA PHE A 2 29.09 7.75 28.05
C PHE A 2 28.28 6.46 27.93
N ARG A 3 27.40 6.23 28.92
CA ARG A 3 26.49 5.09 28.96
C ARG A 3 25.21 5.48 28.22
N MET A 4 25.19 5.29 26.90
CA MET A 4 23.94 5.37 26.13
C MET A 4 23.01 4.24 26.61
N THR A 5 21.85 4.63 27.11
CA THR A 5 20.79 3.79 27.68
C THR A 5 20.22 2.82 26.65
N LYS A 6 20.49 1.53 26.88
CA LYS A 6 20.03 0.32 26.17
C LYS A 6 18.51 0.08 26.12
N TYR A 7 17.68 1.06 26.52
CA TYR A 7 16.27 0.83 26.89
C TYR A 7 15.22 1.15 25.80
N LYS A 8 15.63 1.45 24.56
CA LYS A 8 14.70 1.66 23.42
C LYS A 8 14.87 0.69 22.25
N LEU A 9 15.80 -0.26 22.31
CA LEU A 9 15.99 -1.26 21.26
C LEU A 9 15.15 -2.54 21.45
N ASN A 10 14.77 -2.88 22.68
CA ASN A 10 14.17 -4.21 22.97
C ASN A 10 12.70 -4.37 22.54
N GLN A 11 11.94 -3.30 22.29
CA GLN A 11 10.52 -3.44 21.92
C GLN A 11 10.32 -3.76 20.44
N PHE A 12 11.31 -3.44 19.59
CA PHE A 12 11.32 -3.80 18.16
C PHE A 12 11.67 -5.28 17.92
N PHE A 13 12.28 -5.95 18.90
CA PHE A 13 12.87 -7.29 18.75
C PHE A 13 11.92 -8.47 18.99
N MET A 14 10.61 -8.26 19.21
CA MET A 14 9.70 -9.32 19.70
C MET A 14 8.49 -9.60 18.81
N LYS A 15 8.35 -8.99 17.63
CA LYS A 15 7.30 -9.37 16.68
C LYS A 15 7.91 -10.10 15.48
N ASN A 16 7.56 -11.37 15.33
CA ASN A 16 7.97 -12.16 14.18
C ASN A 16 7.08 -11.83 12.97
N TYR A 17 7.42 -10.74 12.28
CA TYR A 17 6.68 -10.30 11.08
C TYR A 17 6.74 -11.31 9.92
N LYS A 18 7.66 -12.29 9.95
CA LYS A 18 7.74 -13.33 8.92
C LYS A 18 6.45 -14.15 8.83
N LEU A 19 5.74 -14.30 9.95
CA LEU A 19 4.46 -15.00 10.04
C LEU A 19 3.33 -14.26 9.31
N ASP A 20 3.46 -12.95 9.09
CA ASP A 20 2.45 -12.18 8.36
C ASP A 20 2.51 -12.43 6.84
N PHE A 21 3.53 -13.14 6.32
CA PHE A 21 3.76 -13.36 4.89
C PHE A 21 3.63 -14.86 4.54
N PRO A 22 2.49 -15.28 3.94
CA PRO A 22 2.21 -16.69 3.65
C PRO A 22 3.26 -17.37 2.76
N ILE A 23 4.00 -16.61 1.93
CA ILE A 23 5.04 -17.16 1.05
C ILE A 23 6.12 -17.93 1.82
N PHE A 24 6.44 -17.52 3.06
CA PHE A 24 7.47 -18.20 3.87
C PHE A 24 6.97 -19.46 4.56
N GLU A 25 5.66 -19.58 4.79
CA GLU A 25 5.03 -20.82 5.25
C GLU A 25 4.95 -21.83 4.10
N ASN A 26 4.49 -21.37 2.93
CA ASN A 26 4.35 -22.19 1.72
C ASN A 26 5.70 -22.63 1.13
N ASN A 27 6.80 -21.94 1.46
CA ASN A 27 8.15 -22.26 1.01
C ASN A 27 9.11 -22.31 2.21
N PRO A 28 9.11 -23.42 2.97
CA PRO A 28 9.99 -23.58 4.12
C PRO A 28 11.47 -23.39 3.73
N GLY A 29 12.20 -22.60 4.50
CA GLY A 29 13.61 -22.31 4.23
C GLY A 29 13.89 -21.22 3.19
N LEU A 30 12.85 -20.61 2.60
CA LEU A 30 13.03 -19.49 1.67
C LEU A 30 13.76 -18.31 2.35
N VAL A 31 14.89 -17.91 1.74
CA VAL A 31 15.65 -16.70 2.06
C VAL A 31 15.46 -15.72 0.90
N TYR A 32 14.75 -14.62 1.15
CA TYR A 32 14.42 -13.62 0.14
C TYR A 32 15.14 -12.30 0.46
N LEU A 33 16.18 -11.97 -0.31
CA LEU A 33 17.02 -10.77 -0.13
C LEU A 33 16.91 -9.79 -1.31
N ASP A 34 15.79 -9.82 -2.04
CA ASP A 34 15.55 -9.01 -3.24
C ASP A 34 14.34 -8.06 -3.10
N SER A 35 14.06 -7.60 -1.87
CA SER A 35 12.92 -6.71 -1.60
C SER A 35 13.03 -5.32 -2.27
N ALA A 36 14.23 -4.93 -2.72
CA ALA A 36 14.45 -3.70 -3.48
C ALA A 36 13.85 -3.78 -4.89
N ALA A 37 13.83 -4.96 -5.51
CA ALA A 37 13.15 -5.17 -6.79
C ALA A 37 11.63 -5.23 -6.60
N SER A 38 11.15 -5.98 -5.60
CA SER A 38 9.74 -5.99 -5.19
C SER A 38 9.56 -6.61 -3.79
N ALA A 39 8.66 -6.07 -2.99
CA ALA A 39 8.36 -6.64 -1.67
C ALA A 39 7.33 -7.79 -1.77
N GLN A 40 7.54 -8.83 -0.96
CA GLN A 40 6.52 -9.85 -0.70
C GLN A 40 5.27 -9.22 -0.07
N LYS A 41 4.10 -9.85 -0.26
CA LYS A 41 2.82 -9.32 0.23
C LYS A 41 2.42 -10.04 1.52
N PRO A 42 2.05 -9.31 2.58
CA PRO A 42 1.51 -9.94 3.77
C PRO A 42 0.08 -10.44 3.52
N GLY A 43 -0.37 -11.45 4.28
CA GLY A 43 -1.65 -12.12 4.09
C GLY A 43 -2.84 -11.15 4.11
N TYR A 44 -2.86 -10.21 5.06
CA TYR A 44 -3.93 -9.23 5.17
C TYR A 44 -4.05 -8.29 3.95
N VAL A 45 -2.98 -8.07 3.17
CA VAL A 45 -3.06 -7.32 1.90
C VAL A 45 -3.69 -8.19 0.82
N ILE A 46 -3.31 -9.46 0.75
CA ILE A 46 -3.87 -10.43 -0.21
C ILE A 46 -5.37 -10.59 0.06
N ASP A 47 -5.75 -10.80 1.32
CA ASP A 47 -7.13 -10.98 1.74
C ASP A 47 -7.96 -9.72 1.49
N GLY A 48 -7.40 -8.53 1.71
CA GLY A 48 -8.08 -7.27 1.42
C GLY A 48 -8.39 -7.09 -0.07
N ILE A 49 -7.43 -7.41 -0.95
CA ILE A 49 -7.64 -7.38 -2.41
C ILE A 49 -8.69 -8.42 -2.81
N LYS A 50 -8.57 -9.66 -2.30
CA LYS A 50 -9.51 -10.74 -2.57
C LYS A 50 -10.93 -10.34 -2.16
N HIS A 51 -11.10 -9.83 -0.94
CA HIS A 51 -12.40 -9.41 -0.42
C HIS A 51 -13.02 -8.32 -1.29
N PHE A 52 -12.25 -7.30 -1.66
CA PHE A 52 -12.72 -6.21 -2.52
C PHE A 52 -13.22 -6.75 -3.86
N LEU A 53 -12.47 -7.65 -4.50
CA LEU A 53 -12.86 -8.23 -5.79
C LEU A 53 -14.10 -9.13 -5.68
N GLU A 54 -14.25 -9.88 -4.59
CA GLU A 54 -15.37 -10.80 -4.38
C GLU A 54 -16.67 -10.09 -3.95
N HIS A 55 -16.59 -8.96 -3.25
CA HIS A 55 -17.75 -8.35 -2.57
C HIS A 55 -18.07 -6.92 -2.96
N ASP A 56 -17.05 -6.12 -3.32
CA ASP A 56 -17.18 -4.65 -3.37
C ASP A 56 -16.93 -4.06 -4.76
N TYR A 57 -16.28 -4.81 -5.66
CA TYR A 57 -15.83 -4.31 -6.96
C TYR A 57 -16.97 -3.88 -7.88
N ALA A 58 -16.96 -2.60 -8.24
CA ALA A 58 -17.77 -2.01 -9.29
C ALA A 58 -17.01 -0.87 -9.98
N ASN A 59 -17.47 -0.46 -11.16
CA ASN A 59 -16.96 0.74 -11.81
C ASN A 59 -17.31 1.97 -10.94
N ILE A 60 -16.28 2.64 -10.43
CA ILE A 60 -16.40 3.93 -9.74
C ILE A 60 -16.82 5.03 -10.74
N HIS A 61 -17.53 6.05 -10.27
CA HIS A 61 -17.99 7.20 -11.06
C HIS A 61 -18.98 6.89 -12.20
N ARG A 62 -19.56 5.69 -12.28
CA ARG A 62 -20.45 5.28 -13.40
C ARG A 62 -21.74 4.54 -12.99
N GLY A 63 -22.09 4.46 -11.71
CA GLY A 63 -23.24 3.66 -11.25
C GLY A 63 -24.11 4.34 -10.19
N ALA A 64 -25.41 4.43 -10.44
CA ALA A 64 -26.42 4.88 -9.47
C ALA A 64 -26.91 3.72 -8.56
N TYR A 65 -26.00 2.83 -8.13
CA TYR A 65 -26.34 1.65 -7.32
C TYR A 65 -25.32 1.41 -6.21
N ASN A 66 -25.78 0.83 -5.09
CA ASN A 66 -25.06 0.70 -3.83
C ASN A 66 -23.62 0.15 -3.94
N LEU A 67 -23.37 -0.79 -4.86
CA LEU A 67 -22.03 -1.37 -5.04
C LEU A 67 -21.04 -0.37 -5.66
N SER A 68 -21.50 0.49 -6.57
CA SER A 68 -20.68 1.57 -7.14
C SER A 68 -20.31 2.62 -6.09
N GLU A 69 -21.27 3.03 -5.26
CA GLU A 69 -21.04 3.94 -4.13
C GLU A 69 -20.03 3.37 -3.13
N LYS A 70 -20.19 2.09 -2.75
CA LYS A 70 -19.27 1.42 -1.82
C LYS A 70 -17.85 1.31 -2.40
N SER A 71 -17.72 0.95 -3.67
CA SER A 71 -16.42 0.94 -4.37
C SER A 71 -15.77 2.32 -4.37
N GLU A 72 -16.54 3.38 -4.59
CA GLU A 72 -16.06 4.75 -4.62
C GLU A 72 -15.61 5.22 -3.24
N GLU A 73 -16.38 4.90 -2.19
CA GLU A 73 -16.01 5.19 -0.80
C GLU A 73 -14.68 4.50 -0.42
N LEU A 74 -14.52 3.21 -0.76
CA LEU A 74 -13.28 2.47 -0.50
C LEU A 74 -12.10 3.07 -1.26
N TYR A 75 -12.30 3.51 -2.50
CA TYR A 75 -11.29 4.18 -3.30
C TYR A 75 -10.87 5.51 -2.66
N GLU A 76 -11.80 6.38 -2.26
CA GLU A 76 -11.46 7.64 -1.58
C GLU A 76 -10.79 7.41 -0.22
N ASN A 77 -11.26 6.43 0.56
CA ASN A 77 -10.66 6.05 1.83
C ASN A 77 -9.22 5.56 1.66
N SER A 78 -8.92 4.86 0.56
CA SER A 78 -7.55 4.48 0.22
C SER A 78 -6.67 5.73 -0.02
N LYS A 79 -7.18 6.76 -0.70
CA LYS A 79 -6.46 8.03 -0.91
C LYS A 79 -6.23 8.78 0.40
N ARG A 80 -7.21 8.80 1.30
CA ARG A 80 -7.08 9.42 2.64
C ARG A 80 -5.96 8.76 3.45
N LYS A 81 -5.91 7.43 3.48
CA LYS A 81 -4.84 6.67 4.14
C LYS A 81 -3.45 6.97 3.56
N VAL A 82 -3.36 7.08 2.23
CA VAL A 82 -2.09 7.45 1.56
C VAL A 82 -1.68 8.88 1.92
N ALA A 83 -2.62 9.83 1.90
CA ALA A 83 -2.35 11.22 2.26
C ALA A 83 -1.85 11.36 3.70
N GLU A 84 -2.46 10.64 4.65
CA GLU A 84 -1.98 10.57 6.03
C GLU A 84 -0.57 9.96 6.11
N PHE A 85 -0.33 8.86 5.39
CA PHE A 85 0.97 8.18 5.38
C PHE A 85 2.12 9.07 4.86
N ILE A 86 1.88 9.88 3.84
CA ILE A 86 2.92 10.75 3.25
C ILE A 86 2.87 12.21 3.76
N GLY A 87 1.91 12.56 4.62
CA GLY A 87 1.79 13.88 5.25
C GLY A 87 1.21 14.98 4.35
N THR A 88 0.34 14.63 3.41
CA THR A 88 -0.30 15.58 2.48
C THR A 88 -1.56 16.21 3.11
N PRO A 89 -1.80 17.53 2.97
CA PRO A 89 -2.94 18.22 3.60
C PRO A 89 -4.31 17.81 3.06
N SER A 90 -4.37 17.28 1.84
CA SER A 90 -5.60 16.92 1.16
C SER A 90 -5.43 15.62 0.37
N TRP A 91 -6.38 14.68 0.55
CA TRP A 91 -6.39 13.43 -0.22
C TRP A 91 -6.67 13.66 -1.71
N GLN A 92 -7.24 14.82 -2.08
CA GLN A 92 -7.48 15.21 -3.46
C GLN A 92 -6.17 15.42 -4.25
N GLU A 93 -5.04 15.68 -3.58
CA GLU A 93 -3.72 15.79 -4.21
C GLU A 93 -3.12 14.43 -4.59
N ILE A 94 -3.65 13.33 -4.06
CA ILE A 94 -3.19 11.98 -4.37
C ILE A 94 -3.71 11.56 -5.75
N ASN A 95 -2.83 11.10 -6.64
CA ASN A 95 -3.21 10.56 -7.94
C ASN A 95 -2.58 9.18 -8.12
N TYR A 96 -3.40 8.15 -8.28
CA TYR A 96 -2.89 6.80 -8.55
C TYR A 96 -2.44 6.68 -9.99
N THR A 97 -1.29 6.04 -10.17
CA THR A 97 -0.67 5.76 -11.47
C THR A 97 -0.18 4.32 -11.50
N TYR A 98 0.09 3.76 -12.67
CA TYR A 98 0.54 2.39 -12.82
C TYR A 98 1.84 2.06 -12.06
N ASN A 99 2.80 2.99 -12.06
CA ASN A 99 4.09 2.86 -11.37
C ASN A 99 4.80 4.23 -11.32
N SER A 100 5.92 4.29 -10.61
CA SER A 100 6.73 5.51 -10.46
C SER A 100 7.22 6.08 -11.78
N THR A 101 7.62 5.24 -12.73
CA THR A 101 8.08 5.67 -14.06
C THR A 101 6.97 6.36 -14.84
N TYR A 102 5.77 5.78 -14.81
CA TYR A 102 4.60 6.37 -15.47
C TYR A 102 4.22 7.71 -14.83
N ALA A 103 4.23 7.81 -13.50
CA ALA A 103 3.98 9.07 -12.80
C ALA A 103 4.96 10.17 -13.24
N PHE A 104 6.25 9.84 -13.35
CA PHE A 104 7.28 10.80 -13.79
C PHE A 104 7.08 11.23 -15.25
N ASN A 105 6.73 10.29 -16.13
CA ASN A 105 6.42 10.58 -17.53
C ASN A 105 5.17 11.46 -17.66
N LEU A 106 4.16 11.23 -16.82
CA LEU A 106 2.94 12.05 -16.76
C LEU A 106 3.30 13.49 -16.40
N LEU A 107 4.08 13.70 -15.33
CA LEU A 107 4.55 15.03 -14.94
C LEU A 107 5.30 15.72 -16.08
N THR A 108 6.25 15.02 -16.70
CA THR A 108 7.04 15.57 -17.81
C THR A 108 6.15 15.97 -18.99
N SER A 109 5.18 15.13 -19.34
CA SER A 109 4.24 15.40 -20.43
C SER A 109 3.29 16.56 -20.12
N SER A 110 2.87 16.72 -18.87
CA SER A 110 1.97 17.79 -18.43
C SER A 110 2.66 19.17 -18.35
N PHE A 111 3.95 19.22 -17.97
CA PHE A 111 4.71 20.47 -17.90
C PHE A 111 5.35 20.89 -19.22
N LYS A 112 5.43 19.98 -20.20
CA LYS A 112 5.92 20.31 -21.53
C LYS A 112 4.97 21.33 -22.17
N LYS A 113 5.36 22.60 -22.12
CA LYS A 113 4.72 23.68 -22.88
C LYS A 113 4.69 23.29 -24.35
N SER A 114 3.52 23.41 -24.97
CA SER A 114 3.40 23.46 -26.43
C SER A 114 4.18 24.65 -26.99
#